data_AF-A0A371B0K5-F1
#
_entry.id   AF-A0A371B0K5-F1
#
_cell.length_a   1.000
_cell.length_b   1.000
_cell.length_c   1.000
_cell.angle_alpha   90.00
_cell.angle_beta   90.00
_cell.angle_gamma   90.00
#
_symmetry.space_group_name_H-M   'P 1'
#
loop_
_entity.id
_entity.type
_entity.pdbx_description
1 polymer ?
#
loop_
_entity_poly.entity_id
_entity_poly.type
_entity_poly.pdbx_seq_one_letter_code
_entity_poly.pdbx_strand_id
1 'polypeptide(L)'
;MEALVSRSSWALLGVNLGVIGLAVTQDWSLATVLASYWLQSIIIGLFQAQKMADLTVFSTEGVKMNDVPVQPTVATKRGMVAFFLVHYGFFHLVYAMFIVQYGAIAWGDVALSGLAFFANHLFSYLDNRGRVRKVPPNIGTMMAFPYIRILPMHAFIIGGALLAATGGWAIALFMALKTIADEAMHIIEHRDAAES
;
A
#
# COMPACT_ATOMS: atom_id res chain seq x y z
N MET A 1 -21.79 -3.84 -12.72
CA MET A 1 -20.95 -3.79 -11.49
C MET A 1 -19.63 -4.53 -11.68
N GLU A 2 -19.59 -5.69 -12.36
CA GLU A 2 -18.34 -6.41 -12.68
C GLU A 2 -17.38 -5.67 -13.63
N ALA A 3 -17.88 -4.84 -14.53
CA ALA A 3 -17.06 -4.22 -15.59
C ALA A 3 -16.13 -3.06 -15.15
N LEU A 4 -16.21 -2.59 -13.90
CA LEU A 4 -15.46 -1.43 -13.41
C LEU A 4 -14.48 -1.78 -12.29
N VAL A 5 -14.78 -2.80 -11.48
CA VAL A 5 -13.79 -3.51 -10.64
C VAL A 5 -12.62 -3.98 -11.50
N SER A 6 -12.87 -4.32 -12.77
CA SER A 6 -11.83 -4.70 -13.71
C SER A 6 -10.84 -3.56 -14.01
N ARG A 7 -11.27 -2.30 -14.21
CA ARG A 7 -10.40 -1.27 -14.81
C ARG A 7 -9.29 -0.76 -13.90
N SER A 8 -9.58 -0.47 -12.63
CA SER A 8 -8.55 -0.04 -11.67
C SER A 8 -7.62 -1.18 -11.27
N SER A 9 -8.13 -2.41 -11.22
CA SER A 9 -7.31 -3.62 -11.02
C SER A 9 -6.37 -3.88 -12.19
N TRP A 10 -6.89 -3.84 -13.42
CA TRP A 10 -6.07 -3.99 -14.62
C TRP A 10 -5.03 -2.88 -14.77
N ALA A 11 -5.34 -1.65 -14.35
CA ALA A 11 -4.38 -0.55 -14.33
C ALA A 11 -3.26 -0.77 -13.30
N LEU A 12 -3.59 -1.20 -12.08
CA LEU A 12 -2.61 -1.53 -11.05
C LEU A 12 -1.74 -2.72 -11.48
N LEU A 13 -2.35 -3.78 -11.98
CA LEU A 13 -1.66 -4.97 -12.49
C LEU A 13 -0.74 -4.60 -13.65
N GLY A 14 -1.22 -3.78 -14.59
CA GLY A 14 -0.44 -3.29 -15.72
C GLY A 14 0.77 -2.46 -15.30
N VAL A 15 0.62 -1.56 -14.32
CA VAL A 15 1.74 -0.76 -13.81
C VAL A 15 2.74 -1.64 -13.04
N ASN A 16 2.27 -2.57 -12.20
CA ASN A 16 3.16 -3.52 -11.52
C ASN A 16 3.93 -4.40 -12.50
N LEU A 17 3.26 -4.97 -13.52
CA LEU A 17 3.90 -5.76 -14.56
C LEU A 17 4.86 -4.94 -15.42
N GLY A 18 4.53 -3.68 -15.71
CA GLY A 18 5.41 -2.75 -16.42
C GLY A 18 6.68 -2.46 -15.63
N VAL A 19 6.58 -2.20 -14.33
CA VAL A 19 7.75 -1.98 -13.45
C VAL A 19 8.57 -3.26 -13.30
N ILE A 20 7.95 -4.43 -13.20
CA ILE A 20 8.66 -5.72 -13.23
C ILE A 20 9.41 -5.89 -14.56
N GLY A 21 8.77 -5.59 -15.68
CA GLY A 21 9.40 -5.65 -17.01
C GLY A 21 10.60 -4.71 -17.12
N LEU A 22 10.48 -3.47 -16.63
CA LEU A 22 11.60 -2.52 -16.57
C LEU A 22 12.73 -3.04 -15.69
N ALA A 23 12.40 -3.52 -14.49
CA ALA A 23 13.39 -4.04 -13.55
C ALA A 23 14.18 -5.23 -14.11
N VAL A 24 13.51 -6.14 -14.83
CA VAL A 24 14.15 -7.31 -15.47
C VAL A 24 14.96 -6.89 -16.70
N THR A 25 14.45 -5.99 -17.55
CA THR A 25 15.14 -5.58 -18.79
C THR A 25 16.33 -4.65 -18.55
N GLN A 26 16.34 -3.95 -17.41
CA GLN A 26 17.41 -3.03 -17.01
C GLN A 26 18.27 -3.58 -15.88
N ASP A 27 18.13 -4.87 -15.54
CA ASP A 27 18.91 -5.56 -14.50
C ASP A 27 18.97 -4.79 -13.17
N TRP A 28 17.82 -4.30 -12.69
CA TRP A 28 17.77 -3.49 -11.48
C TRP A 28 18.34 -4.25 -10.28
N SER A 29 19.18 -3.54 -9.51
CA SER A 29 19.70 -4.07 -8.25
C SER A 29 18.56 -4.36 -7.27
N LEU A 30 18.78 -5.31 -6.36
CA LEU A 30 17.81 -5.61 -5.30
C LEU A 30 17.43 -4.36 -4.49
N ALA A 31 18.41 -3.51 -4.17
CA ALA A 31 18.17 -2.24 -3.49
C ALA A 31 17.25 -1.31 -4.29
N THR A 32 17.40 -1.25 -5.62
CA THR A 32 16.56 -0.44 -6.52
C THR A 32 15.13 -0.97 -6.59
N VAL A 33 14.96 -2.28 -6.69
CA VAL A 33 13.63 -2.93 -6.67
C VAL A 33 12.93 -2.65 -5.34
N LEU A 34 13.62 -2.89 -4.21
CA LEU A 34 13.07 -2.65 -2.87
C LEU A 34 12.73 -1.16 -2.65
N ALA A 35 13.59 -0.25 -3.10
CA ALA A 35 13.34 1.20 -3.03
C ALA A 35 12.14 1.63 -3.87
N SER A 36 11.93 1.02 -5.04
CA SER A 36 10.79 1.31 -5.92
C SER A 36 9.46 0.91 -5.27
N TYR A 37 9.39 -0.30 -4.69
CA TYR A 37 8.21 -0.78 -3.97
C TYR A 37 8.03 -0.09 -2.60
N TRP A 38 9.11 0.35 -1.97
CA TRP A 38 9.06 1.22 -0.78
C TRP A 38 8.42 2.57 -1.11
N LEU A 39 8.81 3.21 -2.22
CA LEU A 39 8.19 4.46 -2.66
C LEU A 39 6.71 4.27 -3.04
N GLN A 40 6.37 3.16 -3.72
CA GLN A 40 4.98 2.79 -3.98
C GLN A 40 4.16 2.71 -2.69
N SER A 41 4.71 2.10 -1.64
CA SER A 41 4.07 1.99 -0.33
C SER A 41 3.82 3.37 0.30
N ILE A 42 4.80 4.28 0.24
CA ILE A 42 4.61 5.67 0.69
C ILE A 42 3.46 6.33 -0.06
N ILE A 43 3.44 6.21 -1.40
CA ILE A 43 2.38 6.78 -2.24
C ILE A 43 1.00 6.24 -1.80
N ILE A 44 0.87 4.92 -1.64
CA ILE A 44 -0.36 4.27 -1.15
C ILE A 44 -0.79 4.85 0.20
N GLY A 45 0.16 4.98 1.14
CA GLY A 45 -0.10 5.55 2.46
C GLY A 45 -0.63 6.98 2.41
N LEU A 46 -0.02 7.84 1.57
CA LEU A 46 -0.47 9.23 1.41
C LEU A 46 -1.89 9.31 0.84
N PHE A 47 -2.20 8.54 -0.20
CA PHE A 47 -3.57 8.47 -0.73
C PHE A 47 -4.56 7.86 0.27
N GLN A 48 -4.14 6.89 1.10
CA GLN A 48 -4.98 6.36 2.16
C GLN A 48 -5.28 7.39 3.23
N ALA A 49 -4.28 8.15 3.68
CA ALA A 49 -4.46 9.25 4.62
C ALA A 49 -5.43 10.30 4.07
N GLN A 50 -5.31 10.67 2.79
CA GLN A 50 -6.24 11.58 2.14
C GLN A 50 -7.67 11.01 2.08
N LYS A 51 -7.84 9.75 1.67
CA LYS A 51 -9.14 9.06 1.66
C LYS A 51 -9.81 9.08 3.03
N MET A 52 -9.04 8.88 4.11
CA MET A 52 -9.57 8.96 5.48
C MET A 52 -9.91 10.40 5.87
N ALA A 53 -9.08 11.39 5.49
CA ALA A 53 -9.33 12.80 5.78
C ALA A 53 -10.61 13.32 5.12
N ASP A 54 -10.90 12.85 3.90
CA ASP A 54 -12.07 13.22 3.10
C ASP A 54 -13.39 12.63 3.60
N LEU A 55 -13.37 11.74 4.59
CA LEU A 55 -14.60 11.12 5.12
C LEU A 55 -15.52 12.17 5.78
N THR A 56 -16.74 12.26 5.29
CA THR A 56 -17.82 13.08 5.90
C THR A 56 -18.71 12.25 6.82
N VAL A 57 -18.95 10.99 6.46
CA VAL A 57 -19.69 9.99 7.26
C VAL A 57 -18.84 8.73 7.32
N PHE A 58 -18.64 8.17 8.52
CA PHE A 58 -17.80 6.99 8.74
C PHE A 58 -18.21 6.27 10.03
N SER A 59 -17.86 4.99 10.13
CA SER A 59 -18.04 4.15 11.31
C SER A 59 -16.71 3.99 12.07
N THR A 60 -16.78 3.91 13.40
CA THR A 60 -15.67 3.58 14.31
C THR A 60 -15.90 2.23 15.01
N GLU A 61 -16.77 1.38 14.45
CA GLU A 61 -17.06 0.06 14.99
C GLU A 61 -15.76 -0.77 15.18
N GLY A 62 -15.65 -1.42 16.34
CA GLY A 62 -14.46 -2.18 16.72
C GLY A 62 -13.25 -1.33 17.17
N VAL A 63 -13.27 0.00 16.99
CA VAL A 63 -12.19 0.89 17.44
C VAL A 63 -12.42 1.29 18.89
N LYS A 64 -11.42 1.05 19.74
CA LYS A 64 -11.43 1.39 21.17
C LYS A 64 -10.22 2.23 21.55
N MET A 65 -10.40 3.11 22.53
CA MET A 65 -9.34 3.86 23.20
C MET A 65 -9.49 3.66 24.70
N ASN A 66 -8.49 3.09 25.37
CA ASN A 66 -8.56 2.69 26.78
C ASN A 66 -9.81 1.83 27.08
N ASP A 67 -10.04 0.80 26.26
CA ASP A 67 -11.21 -0.09 26.29
C ASP A 67 -12.60 0.55 26.06
N VAL A 68 -12.65 1.87 25.85
CA VAL A 68 -13.89 2.59 25.55
C VAL A 68 -14.07 2.74 24.04
N PRO A 69 -15.25 2.39 23.46
CA PRO A 69 -15.55 2.64 22.06
C PRO A 69 -15.44 4.13 21.71
N VAL A 70 -14.71 4.46 20.66
CA VAL A 70 -14.59 5.85 20.19
C VAL A 70 -15.78 6.25 19.32
N GLN A 71 -16.24 7.49 19.48
CA GLN A 71 -17.34 8.04 18.68
C GLN A 71 -16.83 8.53 17.31
N PRO A 72 -17.65 8.46 16.23
CA PRO A 72 -17.26 8.89 14.88
C PRO A 72 -17.33 10.42 14.74
N THR A 73 -16.42 11.12 15.42
CA THR A 73 -16.34 12.59 15.43
C THR A 73 -15.21 13.10 14.53
N VAL A 74 -15.27 14.37 14.14
CA VAL A 74 -14.17 15.04 13.39
C VAL A 74 -12.85 14.97 14.17
N ALA A 75 -12.89 15.05 15.51
CA ALA A 75 -11.72 14.92 16.36
C ALA A 75 -11.10 13.51 16.26
N THR A 76 -11.94 12.46 16.35
CA THR A 76 -11.53 11.07 16.17
C THR A 76 -10.89 10.85 14.81
N LYS A 77 -11.52 11.34 13.74
CA LYS A 77 -10.99 11.25 12.37
C LYS A 77 -9.61 11.88 12.25
N ARG A 78 -9.45 13.12 12.74
CA ARG A 78 -8.15 13.82 12.72
C ARG A 78 -7.09 13.06 13.50
N GLY A 79 -7.44 12.56 14.69
CA GLY A 79 -6.54 11.75 15.52
C GLY A 79 -6.09 10.47 14.81
N MET A 80 -7.02 9.75 14.16
CA MET A 80 -6.72 8.53 13.43
C MET A 80 -5.86 8.77 12.19
N VAL A 81 -6.13 9.84 11.42
CA VAL A 81 -5.28 10.24 10.28
C VAL A 81 -3.87 10.61 10.75
N ALA A 82 -3.75 11.39 11.83
CA ALA A 82 -2.45 11.78 12.37
C ALA A 82 -1.67 10.57 12.89
N PHE A 83 -2.31 9.70 13.67
CA PHE A 83 -1.73 8.45 14.13
C PHE A 83 -1.27 7.59 12.96
N PHE A 84 -2.11 7.44 11.92
CA PHE A 84 -1.75 6.68 10.72
C PHE A 84 -0.51 7.26 10.06
N LEU A 85 -0.44 8.57 9.79
CA LEU A 85 0.72 9.20 9.15
C LEU A 85 2.00 9.03 9.96
N VAL A 86 1.94 9.21 11.28
CA VAL A 86 3.10 9.06 12.17
C VAL A 86 3.55 7.59 12.25
N HIS A 87 2.63 6.68 12.54
CA HIS A 87 2.94 5.27 12.71
C HIS A 87 3.40 4.65 11.39
N TYR A 88 2.63 4.83 10.32
CA TYR A 88 2.96 4.33 8.99
C TYR A 88 4.27 4.94 8.48
N GLY A 89 4.45 6.26 8.64
CA GLY A 89 5.69 6.95 8.25
C GLY A 89 6.91 6.44 9.00
N PHE A 90 6.78 6.17 10.31
CA PHE A 90 7.86 5.59 11.11
C PHE A 90 8.34 4.24 10.57
N PHE A 91 7.45 3.33 10.19
CA PHE A 91 7.85 2.06 9.56
C PHE A 91 8.60 2.28 8.23
N HIS A 92 8.23 3.30 7.46
CA HIS A 92 8.94 3.61 6.20
C HIS A 92 10.33 4.16 6.43
N LEU A 93 10.54 4.95 7.50
CA LEU A 93 11.87 5.37 7.92
C LEU A 93 12.72 4.15 8.30
N VAL A 94 12.15 3.20 9.04
CA VAL A 94 12.82 1.95 9.39
C VAL A 94 13.21 1.17 8.13
N TYR A 95 12.32 1.03 7.14
CA TYR A 95 12.67 0.37 5.88
C TYR A 95 13.76 1.07 5.11
N ALA A 96 13.75 2.40 5.04
CA ALA A 96 14.79 3.14 4.35
C ALA A 96 16.19 2.76 4.90
N MET A 97 16.32 2.62 6.23
CA MET A 97 17.57 2.18 6.87
C MET A 97 17.99 0.76 6.49
N PHE A 98 17.05 -0.15 6.21
CA PHE A 98 17.36 -1.51 5.75
C PHE A 98 17.67 -1.57 4.26
N ILE A 99 16.91 -0.85 3.43
CA ILE A 99 17.02 -0.89 1.96
C ILE A 99 18.41 -0.44 1.51
N VAL A 100 18.97 0.60 2.12
CA VAL A 100 20.32 1.09 1.79
C VAL A 100 21.43 0.06 2.05
N GLN A 101 21.18 -0.95 2.89
CA GLN A 101 22.14 -2.02 3.17
C GLN A 101 22.24 -3.05 2.04
N TYR A 102 21.28 -3.06 1.11
CA TYR A 102 21.27 -3.99 -0.03
C TYR A 102 22.06 -3.49 -1.24
N GLY A 103 22.70 -2.31 -1.15
CA GLY A 103 23.61 -1.78 -2.17
C GLY A 103 23.16 -0.46 -2.79
N ALA A 104 23.77 -0.12 -3.93
CA ALA A 104 23.48 1.12 -4.64
C ALA A 104 22.06 1.13 -5.21
N ILE A 105 21.37 2.26 -5.03
CA ILE A 105 20.01 2.51 -5.48
C ILE A 105 20.07 3.41 -6.71
N ALA A 106 19.50 2.95 -7.82
CA ALA A 106 19.32 3.77 -9.00
C ALA A 106 18.08 4.67 -8.82
N TRP A 107 18.29 5.85 -8.23
CA TRP A 107 17.19 6.78 -7.90
C TRP A 107 16.41 7.27 -9.11
N GLY A 108 17.00 7.28 -10.31
CA GLY A 108 16.29 7.58 -11.55
C GLY A 108 15.18 6.57 -11.85
N ASP A 109 15.46 5.29 -11.65
CA ASP A 109 14.53 4.17 -11.86
C ASP A 109 13.45 4.11 -10.78
N VAL A 110 13.82 4.41 -9.54
CA VAL A 110 12.89 4.58 -8.42
C VAL A 110 11.94 5.75 -8.70
N ALA A 111 12.45 6.88 -9.20
CA ALA A 111 11.61 8.01 -9.55
C ALA A 111 10.67 7.69 -10.72
N LEU A 112 11.16 7.00 -11.76
CA LEU A 112 10.37 6.59 -12.92
C LEU A 112 9.21 5.67 -12.51
N SER A 113 9.49 4.62 -11.74
CA SER A 113 8.46 3.72 -11.21
C SER A 113 7.52 4.45 -10.25
N GLY A 114 8.05 5.32 -9.39
CA GLY A 114 7.28 6.16 -8.49
C GLY A 114 6.27 7.05 -9.21
N LEU A 115 6.65 7.67 -10.32
CA LEU A 115 5.75 8.46 -11.16
C LEU A 115 4.63 7.61 -11.75
N ALA A 116 4.95 6.40 -12.24
CA ALA A 116 3.95 5.48 -12.77
C ALA A 116 2.95 5.04 -11.67
N PHE A 117 3.46 4.69 -10.48
CA PHE A 117 2.63 4.33 -9.34
C PHE A 117 1.77 5.49 -8.83
N PHE A 118 2.33 6.69 -8.80
CA PHE A 118 1.63 7.90 -8.40
C PHE A 118 0.52 8.24 -9.38
N ALA A 119 0.80 8.23 -10.69
CA ALA A 119 -0.20 8.49 -11.71
C ALA A 119 -1.38 7.50 -11.63
N ASN A 120 -1.09 6.22 -11.43
CA ASN A 120 -2.13 5.20 -11.23
C ASN A 120 -2.98 5.45 -9.98
N HIS A 121 -2.35 5.79 -8.85
CA HIS A 121 -3.07 6.09 -7.62
C HIS A 121 -3.86 7.38 -7.70
N LEU A 122 -3.33 8.40 -8.36
CA LEU A 122 -4.03 9.66 -8.59
C LEU A 122 -5.27 9.43 -9.46
N PHE A 123 -5.13 8.69 -10.57
CA PHE A 123 -6.26 8.33 -11.42
C PHE A 123 -7.34 7.56 -10.63
N SER A 124 -6.94 6.54 -9.87
CA SER A 124 -7.87 5.77 -9.03
C SER A 124 -8.53 6.62 -7.95
N TYR A 125 -7.79 7.52 -7.31
CA TYR A 125 -8.33 8.43 -6.30
C TYR A 125 -9.36 9.38 -6.91
N LEU A 126 -9.06 9.99 -8.06
CA LEU A 126 -9.95 10.93 -8.73
C LEU A 126 -11.22 10.25 -9.27
N ASP A 127 -11.11 9.06 -9.88
CA ASP A 127 -12.26 8.31 -10.41
C ASP A 127 -13.21 7.82 -9.31
N ASN A 128 -12.67 7.55 -8.12
CA ASN A 128 -13.46 7.13 -6.96
C ASN A 128 -13.93 8.32 -6.09
N ARG A 129 -13.45 9.53 -6.35
CA ARG A 129 -13.81 10.73 -5.60
C ARG A 129 -15.25 11.12 -5.93
N GLY A 130 -16.10 11.25 -4.90
CA GLY A 130 -17.50 11.65 -5.06
C GLY A 130 -18.48 10.50 -5.33
N ARG A 131 -18.02 9.25 -5.36
CA ARG A 131 -18.93 8.09 -5.37
C ARG A 131 -19.61 7.96 -4.01
N VAL A 132 -20.93 8.05 -4.00
CA VAL A 132 -21.74 7.84 -2.79
C VAL A 132 -21.65 6.37 -2.40
N ARG A 133 -21.08 6.09 -1.23
CA ARG A 133 -21.06 4.73 -0.65
C ARG A 133 -22.41 4.45 -0.01
N LYS A 134 -22.92 3.23 -0.18
CA LYS A 134 -24.20 2.81 0.39
C LYS A 134 -24.13 2.73 1.92
N VAL A 135 -23.01 2.25 2.45
CA VAL A 135 -22.74 2.24 3.89
C VAL A 135 -21.51 3.11 4.24
N PRO A 136 -21.54 3.78 5.40
CA PRO A 136 -20.39 4.51 5.93
C PRO A 136 -19.17 3.60 6.08
N PRO A 137 -18.01 3.94 5.49
CA PRO A 137 -16.81 3.13 5.64
C PRO A 137 -16.30 3.13 7.08
N ASN A 138 -15.76 2.00 7.52
CA ASN A 138 -15.11 1.88 8.82
C ASN A 138 -13.69 2.47 8.76
N ILE A 139 -13.44 3.52 9.55
CA ILE A 139 -12.15 4.22 9.54
C ILE A 139 -11.01 3.36 10.11
N GLY A 140 -11.30 2.45 11.06
CA GLY A 140 -10.34 1.49 11.59
C GLY A 140 -9.88 0.48 10.54
N THR A 141 -10.83 -0.09 9.77
CA THR A 141 -10.50 -0.98 8.65
C THR A 141 -9.72 -0.23 7.57
N MET A 142 -10.09 1.02 7.27
CA MET A 142 -9.36 1.87 6.32
C MET A 142 -7.91 2.12 6.71
N MET A 143 -7.61 2.19 8.01
CA MET A 143 -6.23 2.28 8.48
C MET A 143 -5.46 0.99 8.22
N ALA A 144 -6.09 -0.19 8.34
CA ALA A 144 -5.42 -1.48 8.18
C ALA A 144 -5.04 -1.80 6.72
N PHE A 145 -5.77 -1.26 5.73
CA PHE A 145 -5.59 -1.64 4.32
C PHE A 145 -4.16 -1.52 3.78
N PRO A 146 -3.40 -0.45 4.05
CA PRO A 146 -2.02 -0.34 3.55
C PRO A 146 -1.05 -1.34 4.19
N TYR A 147 -1.30 -1.84 5.40
CA TYR A 147 -0.36 -2.71 6.12
C TYR A 147 -0.19 -4.07 5.46
N ILE A 148 -1.26 -4.60 4.86
CA ILE A 148 -1.19 -5.92 4.23
C ILE A 148 -0.35 -5.86 2.94
N ARG A 149 -0.31 -4.70 2.28
CA ARG A 149 0.59 -4.44 1.14
C ARG A 149 2.06 -4.32 1.57
N ILE A 150 2.33 -4.04 2.85
CA ILE A 150 3.68 -3.97 3.43
C ILE A 150 4.14 -5.33 3.96
N LEU A 151 3.23 -6.27 4.25
CA LEU A 151 3.58 -7.60 4.73
C LEU A 151 4.67 -8.31 3.89
N PRO A 152 4.66 -8.23 2.55
CA PRO A 152 5.74 -8.80 1.72
C PRO A 152 7.08 -8.08 1.94
N MET A 153 7.06 -6.76 2.11
CA MET A 153 8.26 -5.98 2.42
C MET A 153 8.80 -6.34 3.81
N HIS A 154 7.93 -6.52 4.82
CA HIS A 154 8.33 -7.04 6.13
C HIS A 154 8.96 -8.43 6.00
N ALA A 155 8.29 -9.35 5.29
CA ALA A 155 8.77 -10.71 5.11
C ALA A 155 10.16 -10.73 4.45
N PHE A 156 10.41 -9.83 3.51
CA PHE A 156 11.68 -9.79 2.79
C PHE A 156 12.78 -9.02 3.51
N ILE A 157 12.47 -7.90 4.16
CA ILE A 157 13.46 -7.10 4.90
C ILE A 157 13.86 -7.83 6.19
N ILE A 158 12.91 -8.44 6.90
CA ILE A 158 13.17 -9.24 8.12
C ILE A 158 13.73 -10.62 7.74
N GLY A 159 13.18 -11.24 6.70
CA GLY A 159 13.65 -12.53 6.19
C GLY A 159 14.94 -12.44 5.39
N GLY A 160 15.42 -11.24 5.03
CA GLY A 160 16.63 -11.02 4.23
C GLY A 160 17.89 -11.56 4.90
N ALA A 161 17.95 -11.61 6.24
CA ALA A 161 19.01 -12.30 6.96
C ALA A 161 18.93 -13.84 6.84
N LEU A 162 17.74 -14.41 6.62
CA LEU A 162 17.52 -15.84 6.37
C LEU A 162 17.61 -16.23 4.88
N LEU A 163 17.24 -15.33 3.96
CA LEU A 163 17.18 -15.55 2.51
C LEU A 163 18.46 -15.16 1.77
N ALA A 164 19.27 -14.25 2.32
CA ALA A 164 20.63 -14.02 1.81
C ALA A 164 21.48 -15.31 1.87
N ALA A 165 21.09 -16.29 2.69
CA ALA A 165 21.70 -17.60 2.75
C ALA A 165 21.25 -18.58 1.63
N THR A 166 20.21 -18.26 0.83
CA THR A 166 19.57 -19.24 -0.08
C THR A 166 19.62 -18.91 -1.58
N GLY A 167 20.22 -17.78 -1.99
CA GLY A 167 20.51 -17.47 -3.40
C GLY A 167 19.34 -16.90 -4.24
N GLY A 168 19.59 -16.68 -5.54
CA GLY A 168 18.82 -15.82 -6.47
C GLY A 168 17.31 -16.09 -6.67
N TRP A 169 16.74 -17.11 -6.04
CA TRP A 169 15.30 -17.40 -6.05
C TRP A 169 14.48 -16.52 -5.08
N ALA A 170 15.15 -15.83 -4.15
CA ALA A 170 14.50 -14.96 -3.16
C ALA A 170 13.67 -13.83 -3.82
N ILE A 171 14.16 -13.25 -4.91
CA ILE A 171 13.47 -12.18 -5.65
C ILE A 171 12.16 -12.70 -6.25
N ALA A 172 12.18 -13.88 -6.88
CA ALA A 172 11.00 -14.51 -7.45
C ALA A 172 9.95 -14.83 -6.36
N LEU A 173 10.38 -15.34 -5.21
CA LEU A 173 9.50 -15.63 -4.08
C LEU A 173 8.87 -14.35 -3.51
N PHE A 174 9.65 -13.27 -3.36
CA PHE A 174 9.14 -11.97 -2.94
C PHE A 174 8.08 -11.45 -3.88
N MET A 175 8.36 -11.43 -5.18
CA MET A 175 7.43 -10.94 -6.20
C MET A 175 6.12 -11.75 -6.18
N ALA A 176 6.20 -13.07 -5.97
CA ALA A 176 5.02 -13.92 -5.87
C ALA A 176 4.19 -13.62 -4.61
N LEU A 177 4.82 -13.58 -3.43
CA LEU A 177 4.15 -13.27 -2.16
C LEU A 177 3.52 -11.87 -2.17
N LYS A 178 4.22 -10.90 -2.75
CA LYS A 178 3.73 -9.53 -2.91
C LYS A 178 2.49 -9.46 -3.79
N THR A 179 2.54 -10.13 -4.93
CA THR A 179 1.40 -10.17 -5.88
C THR A 179 0.17 -10.80 -5.23
N ILE A 180 0.34 -11.91 -4.51
CA ILE A 180 -0.76 -12.59 -3.82
C ILE A 180 -1.36 -11.69 -2.72
N ALA A 181 -0.53 -11.03 -1.92
CA ALA A 181 -0.99 -10.14 -0.85
C ALA A 181 -1.76 -8.94 -1.41
N ASP A 182 -1.29 -8.35 -2.51
CA ASP A 182 -1.96 -7.22 -3.15
C ASP A 182 -3.32 -7.61 -3.73
N GLU A 183 -3.41 -8.77 -4.38
CA GLU A 183 -4.66 -9.27 -4.96
C GLU A 183 -5.68 -9.65 -3.86
N ALA A 184 -5.23 -10.37 -2.82
CA ALA A 184 -6.08 -10.74 -1.69
C ALA A 184 -6.68 -9.49 -1.02
N MET A 185 -5.89 -8.44 -0.84
CA MET A 185 -6.37 -7.21 -0.24
C MET A 185 -7.32 -6.44 -1.10
N HIS A 186 -7.07 -6.46 -2.41
CA HIS A 186 -7.97 -5.84 -3.34
C HIS A 186 -9.34 -6.53 -3.31
N ILE A 187 -9.39 -7.86 -3.23
CA ILE A 187 -10.63 -8.63 -3.11
C ILE A 187 -11.35 -8.31 -1.78
N ILE A 188 -10.61 -8.24 -0.66
CA ILE A 188 -11.18 -7.94 0.67
C ILE A 188 -11.73 -6.50 0.72
N GLU A 189 -11.00 -5.50 0.22
CA GLU A 189 -11.45 -4.09 0.13
C GLU A 189 -12.77 -3.96 -0.65
N HIS A 190 -13.02 -4.84 -1.63
CA HIS A 190 -14.24 -4.82 -2.46
C HIS A 190 -15.38 -5.67 -1.93
N ARG A 191 -15.11 -6.75 -1.20
CA ARG A 191 -16.16 -7.54 -0.55
C ARG A 191 -16.81 -6.75 0.58
N ASP A 192 -16.01 -6.03 1.37
CA ASP A 192 -16.50 -5.13 2.40
C ASP A 192 -17.27 -3.92 1.82
N ALA A 193 -17.04 -3.55 0.55
CA ALA A 193 -17.78 -2.50 -0.15
C ALA A 193 -19.05 -2.98 -0.88
N ALA A 194 -19.28 -4.31 -0.94
CA ALA A 194 -20.45 -4.94 -1.57
C ALA A 194 -21.43 -5.51 -0.53
N GLU A 195 -20.91 -5.92 0.63
CA GLU A 195 -21.68 -6.31 1.82
C GLU A 195 -22.08 -5.08 2.69
N SER A 196 -21.69 -3.87 2.25
CA SER A 196 -22.04 -2.57 2.84
C SER A 196 -22.69 -1.67 1.77
#